data_AF-A0A1S8WSM6-F1
#
_entry.id   AF-A0A1S8WSM6-F1
#
_cell.length_a   1.000
_cell.length_b   1.000
_cell.length_c   1.000
_cell.angle_alpha   90.00
_cell.angle_beta   90.00
_cell.angle_gamma   90.00
#
_symmetry.space_group_name_H-M   'P 1'
#
loop_
_entity.id
_entity.type
_entity.pdbx_description
1 polymer ?
#
loop_
_entity_poly.entity_id
_entity_poly.type
_entity_poly.pdbx_seq_one_letter_code
_entity_poly.pdbx_strand_id
1 'polypeptide(L)'
;MHDSSRDMVLAGEQQAAELKLALEQFVRLPLVYKQESEKSKRLEENLRKLDEEVKRTDELLYQMIPRAVAKRLRSGVAAVDTCETFEDVTLLLSDVVGFTTICGGLTPLEVVQLLNNLYGCFDGLAEKHKVYKVRLIRHNPE
;
A
#
# COMPACT_ATOMS: atom_id res chain seq x y z
N MET A 1 -31.39 -45.45 57.71
CA MET A 1 -31.92 -46.11 56.50
C MET A 1 -31.33 -45.38 55.32
N HIS A 2 -30.61 -46.08 54.45
CA HIS A 2 -30.00 -45.50 53.26
C HIS A 2 -31.15 -45.08 52.33
N ASP A 3 -31.30 -43.80 52.05
CA ASP A 3 -32.33 -43.29 51.16
C ASP A 3 -31.87 -43.54 49.71
N SER A 4 -32.09 -44.76 49.24
CA SER A 4 -31.63 -45.24 47.94
C SER A 4 -32.15 -44.39 46.75
N SER A 5 -33.20 -43.60 46.96
CA SER A 5 -33.72 -42.64 45.98
C SER A 5 -32.80 -41.44 45.83
N ARG A 6 -32.20 -40.95 46.93
CA ARG A 6 -31.29 -39.82 46.92
C ARG A 6 -30.00 -40.13 46.16
N ASP A 7 -29.46 -41.34 46.33
CA ASP A 7 -28.26 -41.76 45.63
C ASP A 7 -28.49 -41.93 44.12
N MET A 8 -29.70 -42.36 43.73
CA MET A 8 -30.08 -42.48 42.33
C MET A 8 -30.21 -41.12 41.64
N VAL A 9 -30.77 -40.12 42.32
CA VAL A 9 -30.85 -38.74 41.82
C VAL A 9 -29.45 -38.15 41.68
N LEU A 10 -28.59 -38.29 42.70
CA LEU A 10 -27.21 -37.79 42.65
C LEU A 10 -26.39 -38.43 41.53
N ALA A 11 -26.52 -39.75 41.34
CA ALA A 11 -25.86 -40.46 40.25
C ALA A 11 -26.35 -39.98 38.87
N GLY A 12 -27.65 -39.69 38.73
CA GLY A 12 -28.23 -39.14 37.50
C GLY A 12 -27.75 -37.72 37.20
N GLU A 13 -27.68 -36.85 38.20
CA GLU A 13 -27.12 -35.50 38.07
C GLU A 13 -25.63 -35.53 37.71
N GLN A 14 -24.87 -36.45 38.31
CA GLN A 14 -23.46 -36.63 38.05
C GLN A 14 -23.20 -37.14 36.62
N GLN A 15 -23.97 -38.14 36.15
CA GLN A 15 -23.90 -38.58 34.75
C GLN A 15 -24.28 -37.48 33.76
N ALA A 16 -25.27 -36.66 34.07
CA ALA A 16 -25.65 -35.53 33.21
C ALA A 16 -24.53 -34.48 33.12
N ALA A 17 -23.83 -34.21 34.22
CA ALA A 17 -22.68 -33.29 34.23
C ALA A 17 -21.50 -33.83 33.42
N GLU A 18 -21.18 -35.12 33.54
CA GLU A 18 -20.13 -35.77 32.75
C GLU A 18 -20.44 -35.74 31.25
N LEU A 19 -21.69 -36.04 30.86
CA LEU A 19 -22.11 -36.00 29.46
C LEU A 19 -22.04 -34.58 28.89
N LYS A 20 -22.39 -33.57 29.69
CA LYS A 20 -22.29 -32.16 29.29
C LYS A 20 -20.84 -31.74 29.06
N LEU A 21 -19.92 -32.10 29.95
CA LEU A 21 -18.49 -31.82 29.80
C LEU A 21 -17.89 -32.52 28.57
N ALA A 22 -18.27 -33.78 28.33
CA ALA A 22 -17.82 -34.52 27.15
C ALA A 22 -18.31 -33.88 25.85
N LEU A 23 -19.56 -33.42 25.80
CA LEU A 23 -20.12 -32.71 24.65
C LEU A 23 -19.40 -31.38 24.41
N GLU A 24 -19.15 -30.59 25.46
CA GLU A 24 -18.38 -29.34 25.37
C GLU A 24 -16.97 -29.60 24.82
N GLN A 25 -16.30 -30.67 25.28
CA GLN A 25 -14.97 -31.03 24.82
C GLN A 25 -14.95 -31.53 23.37
N PHE A 26 -15.97 -32.29 22.95
CA PHE A 26 -16.13 -32.76 21.57
C PHE A 26 -16.34 -31.60 20.58
N VAL A 27 -17.09 -30.56 20.99
CA VAL A 27 -17.34 -29.37 20.16
C VAL A 27 -16.15 -28.39 20.17
N ARG A 28 -15.41 -28.30 21.27
CA ARG A 28 -14.32 -27.33 21.44
C ARG A 28 -13.19 -27.49 20.41
N LEU A 29 -12.73 -28.71 20.18
CA LEU A 29 -11.60 -28.97 19.28
C LEU A 29 -11.86 -28.47 17.83
N PRO A 30 -12.97 -28.85 17.16
CA PRO A 30 -13.27 -28.33 15.81
C PRO A 30 -13.54 -26.82 15.79
N LEU A 31 -14.09 -26.23 16.85
CA LEU A 31 -14.25 -24.77 16.94
C LEU A 31 -12.88 -24.04 16.97
N VAL A 32 -11.93 -24.52 17.77
CA VAL A 32 -10.58 -23.93 17.83
C VAL A 32 -9.86 -24.08 16.50
N TYR A 33 -9.92 -25.26 15.86
CA TYR A 33 -9.33 -25.45 14.52
C TYR A 33 -9.94 -24.52 13.48
N LYS A 34 -11.27 -24.32 13.51
CA LYS A 34 -11.95 -23.40 12.60
C LYS A 34 -11.50 -21.95 12.85
N GLN A 35 -11.42 -21.53 14.12
CA GLN A 35 -10.99 -20.19 14.50
C GLN A 35 -9.54 -19.91 14.07
N GLU A 36 -8.61 -20.86 14.29
CA GLU A 36 -7.21 -20.71 13.87
C GLU A 36 -7.08 -20.67 12.34
N SER A 37 -7.85 -21.50 11.62
CA SER A 37 -7.90 -21.43 10.15
C SER A 37 -8.42 -20.07 9.67
N GLU A 38 -9.48 -19.54 10.29
CA GLU A 38 -10.01 -18.22 9.95
C GLU A 38 -9.01 -17.10 10.25
N LYS A 39 -8.31 -17.15 11.38
CA LYS A 39 -7.24 -16.20 11.71
C LYS A 39 -6.10 -16.25 10.69
N SER A 40 -5.63 -17.46 10.33
CA SER A 40 -4.59 -17.64 9.31
C SER A 40 -5.01 -17.06 7.96
N LYS A 41 -6.24 -17.32 7.52
CA LYS A 41 -6.79 -16.75 6.28
C LYS A 41 -6.84 -15.22 6.32
N ARG A 42 -7.33 -14.65 7.44
CA ARG A 42 -7.35 -13.19 7.62
C ARG A 42 -5.94 -12.59 7.63
N LEU A 43 -4.98 -13.27 8.26
CA LEU A 43 -3.60 -12.83 8.27
C LEU A 43 -3.01 -12.83 6.86
N GLU A 44 -3.23 -13.89 6.08
CA GLU A 44 -2.78 -13.99 4.69
C GLU A 44 -3.41 -12.89 3.82
N GLU A 45 -4.71 -12.65 3.94
CA GLU A 45 -5.39 -11.54 3.25
C GLU A 45 -4.82 -10.18 3.62
N ASN A 46 -4.52 -9.96 4.91
CA ASN A 46 -3.95 -8.71 5.39
C ASN A 46 -2.52 -8.51 4.88
N LEU A 47 -1.70 -9.58 4.85
CA LEU A 47 -0.35 -9.53 4.29
C LEU A 47 -0.39 -9.22 2.78
N ARG A 48 -1.35 -9.78 2.04
CA ARG A 48 -1.52 -9.48 0.62
C ARG A 48 -1.89 -8.01 0.40
N LYS A 49 -2.87 -7.49 1.15
CA LYS A 49 -3.25 -6.06 1.08
C LYS A 49 -2.09 -5.15 1.47
N LEU A 50 -1.30 -5.53 2.47
CA LEU A 50 -0.13 -4.78 2.88
C LEU A 50 0.91 -4.73 1.76
N ASP A 51 1.18 -5.85 1.08
CA ASP A 51 2.12 -5.91 -0.04
C ASP A 51 1.66 -5.03 -1.22
N GLU A 52 0.35 -5.07 -1.54
CA GLU A 52 -0.26 -4.20 -2.56
C GLU A 52 -0.09 -2.71 -2.23
N GLU A 53 -0.35 -2.31 -0.98
CA GLU A 53 -0.19 -0.92 -0.52
C GLU A 53 1.27 -0.47 -0.46
N VAL A 54 2.18 -1.36 -0.05
CA VAL A 54 3.63 -1.08 -0.06
C VAL A 54 4.09 -0.84 -1.49
N LYS A 55 3.70 -1.70 -2.43
CA LYS A 55 4.06 -1.57 -3.84
C LYS A 55 3.53 -0.27 -4.44
N ARG A 56 2.27 0.08 -4.16
CA ARG A 56 1.66 1.34 -4.62
C ARG A 56 2.40 2.56 -4.06
N THR A 57 2.77 2.52 -2.79
CA THR A 57 3.52 3.60 -2.13
C THR A 57 4.92 3.75 -2.73
N ASP A 58 5.61 2.65 -2.98
CA ASP A 58 6.93 2.64 -3.60
C ASP A 58 6.88 3.18 -5.04
N GLU A 59 5.90 2.79 -5.84
CA GLU A 59 5.70 3.31 -7.19
C GLU A 59 5.51 4.83 -7.20
N LEU A 60 4.67 5.36 -6.30
CA LEU A 60 4.47 6.80 -6.15
C LEU A 60 5.76 7.52 -5.73
N LEU A 61 6.52 6.97 -4.79
CA LEU A 61 7.77 7.54 -4.33
C LEU A 61 8.80 7.65 -5.48
N TYR A 62 8.94 6.59 -6.27
CA TYR A 62 9.87 6.55 -7.41
C TYR A 62 9.45 7.45 -8.58
N GLN A 63 8.20 7.89 -8.65
CA GLN A 63 7.74 8.91 -9.60
C GLN A 63 8.07 10.34 -9.15
N MET A 64 8.35 10.56 -7.86
CA MET A 64 8.65 11.87 -7.30
C MET A 64 10.15 12.17 -7.18
N ILE A 65 10.95 11.15 -6.88
CA ILE A 65 12.39 11.26 -6.66
C ILE A 65 13.15 10.09 -7.31
N PRO A 66 14.43 10.24 -7.67
CA PRO A 66 15.20 9.16 -8.28
C PRO A 66 15.24 7.92 -7.38
N ARG A 67 15.11 6.72 -7.99
CA ARG A 67 15.10 5.43 -7.26
C ARG A 67 16.30 5.26 -6.32
N ALA A 68 17.48 5.70 -6.73
CA ALA A 68 18.70 5.63 -5.92
C ALA A 68 18.58 6.44 -4.62
N VAL A 69 18.10 7.68 -4.72
CA VAL A 69 17.87 8.58 -3.58
C VAL A 69 16.77 8.03 -2.68
N ALA A 70 15.64 7.61 -3.25
CA ALA A 70 14.52 7.03 -2.50
C ALA A 70 14.95 5.82 -1.64
N LYS A 71 15.76 4.92 -2.19
CA LYS A 71 16.27 3.74 -1.48
C LYS A 71 17.16 4.14 -0.30
N ARG A 72 18.03 5.14 -0.47
CA ARG A 72 18.92 5.64 0.59
C ARG A 72 18.12 6.29 1.72
N LEU A 73 17.14 7.12 1.38
CA LEU A 73 16.23 7.72 2.36
C LEU A 73 15.48 6.65 3.16
N ARG A 74 14.97 5.60 2.50
CA ARG A 74 14.31 4.46 3.17
C ARG A 74 15.22 3.68 4.09
N SER A 75 16.52 3.61 3.81
CA SER A 75 17.50 2.97 4.71
C SER A 75 17.87 3.83 5.93
N GLY A 76 17.25 5.00 6.11
CA GLY A 76 17.50 5.89 7.25
C GLY A 76 18.68 6.85 7.05
N VAL A 77 19.19 6.99 5.82
CA VAL A 77 20.24 7.98 5.51
C VAL A 77 19.61 9.38 5.55
N ALA A 78 20.29 10.33 6.19
CA ALA A 78 19.82 11.70 6.25
C ALA A 78 19.77 12.31 4.84
N ALA A 79 18.79 13.17 4.57
CA ALA A 79 18.61 13.76 3.25
C ALA A 79 19.86 14.52 2.75
N VAL A 80 20.57 15.18 3.66
CA VAL A 80 21.82 15.90 3.36
C VAL A 80 22.91 14.98 2.82
N ASP A 81 22.97 13.74 3.32
CA ASP A 81 23.96 12.76 2.88
C ASP A 81 23.59 12.14 1.53
N THR A 82 22.34 12.27 1.09
CA THR A 82 21.89 11.80 -0.23
C THR A 82 22.24 12.73 -1.39
N CYS A 83 22.77 13.92 -1.10
CA CYS A 83 23.25 14.84 -2.12
C CYS A 83 24.50 14.29 -2.82
N GLU A 84 24.47 14.28 -4.15
CA GLU A 84 25.56 13.80 -5.00
C GLU A 84 26.02 14.93 -5.92
N THR A 85 27.33 15.07 -6.08
CA THR A 85 27.94 15.97 -7.06
C THR A 85 28.32 15.16 -8.29
N PHE A 86 27.95 15.67 -9.45
CA PHE A 86 28.24 15.04 -10.73
C PHE A 86 29.23 15.93 -11.49
N GLU A 87 30.34 15.35 -11.96
CA GLU A 87 31.37 16.07 -12.71
C GLU A 87 30.86 16.50 -14.10
N ASP A 88 30.10 15.61 -14.75
CA ASP A 88 29.51 15.85 -16.07
C ASP A 88 28.00 15.64 -16.04
N VAL A 89 27.24 16.67 -16.42
CA VAL A 89 25.77 16.62 -16.54
C VAL A 89 25.30 17.31 -17.81
N THR A 90 24.29 16.73 -18.46
CA THR A 90 23.59 17.35 -19.58
C THR A 90 22.20 17.76 -19.15
N LEU A 91 21.88 19.05 -19.26
CA LEU A 91 20.58 19.60 -18.93
C LEU A 91 19.82 19.97 -20.21
N LEU A 92 18.56 19.54 -20.29
CA LEU A 92 17.63 19.95 -21.35
C LEU A 92 16.57 20.86 -20.76
N LEU A 93 16.54 22.11 -21.23
CA LEU A 93 15.49 23.07 -20.92
C LEU A 93 14.60 23.22 -22.16
N SER A 94 13.30 23.06 -21.98
CA SER A 94 12.31 23.17 -23.04
C SER A 94 11.16 24.04 -22.56
N ASP A 95 10.78 25.04 -23.36
CA ASP A 95 9.60 25.86 -23.13
C ASP A 95 8.71 25.86 -24.38
N VAL A 96 7.41 26.04 -24.17
CA VAL A 96 6.41 26.15 -25.23
C VAL A 96 6.32 27.61 -25.65
N VAL A 97 6.90 27.92 -26.81
CA VAL A 97 6.83 29.26 -27.40
C VAL A 97 5.37 29.65 -27.65
N GLY A 98 4.98 30.84 -27.19
CA GLY A 98 3.63 31.36 -27.41
C GLY A 98 2.53 30.65 -26.63
N PHE A 99 2.86 29.93 -25.55
CA PHE A 99 1.89 29.22 -24.71
C PHE A 99 0.68 30.08 -24.31
N THR A 100 0.91 31.33 -23.91
CA THR A 100 -0.16 32.29 -23.55
C THR A 100 -1.11 32.57 -24.70
N THR A 101 -0.59 32.72 -25.92
CA THR A 101 -1.40 32.96 -27.12
C THR A 101 -2.20 31.71 -27.49
N ILE A 102 -1.58 30.53 -27.40
CA ILE A 102 -2.25 29.24 -27.66
C ILE A 102 -3.39 29.02 -26.66
N CYS A 103 -3.15 29.27 -25.37
CA CYS A 103 -4.17 29.10 -24.33
C CYS A 103 -5.26 30.17 -24.40
N GLY A 104 -4.97 31.37 -24.92
CA GLY A 104 -5.95 32.44 -25.05
C GLY A 104 -7.12 32.14 -25.99
N GLY A 105 -6.96 31.18 -26.90
CA GLY A 105 -8.01 30.72 -27.82
C GLY A 105 -8.68 29.40 -27.44
N LEU A 106 -8.25 28.76 -26.34
CA LEU A 106 -8.71 27.44 -25.91
C LEU A 106 -9.54 27.53 -24.64
N THR A 107 -10.47 26.60 -24.48
CA THR A 107 -11.13 26.40 -23.19
C THR A 107 -10.15 25.80 -22.17
N PRO A 108 -10.35 26.03 -20.86
CA PRO A 108 -9.48 25.44 -19.84
C PRO A 108 -9.32 23.92 -19.95
N LEU A 109 -10.37 23.22 -20.37
CA LEU A 109 -10.33 21.77 -20.56
C LEU A 109 -9.41 21.36 -21.72
N GLU A 110 -9.48 22.08 -22.85
CA GLU A 110 -8.61 21.83 -24.02
C GLU A 110 -7.15 22.14 -23.71
N VAL A 111 -6.87 23.18 -22.91
CA VAL A 111 -5.50 23.48 -22.44
C VAL A 111 -4.94 22.32 -21.62
N VAL A 112 -5.73 21.78 -20.69
CA VAL A 112 -5.30 20.61 -19.88
C VAL A 112 -5.06 19.39 -20.76
N GLN A 113 -5.92 19.12 -21.75
CA GLN A 113 -5.74 18.02 -22.68
C GLN A 113 -4.46 18.17 -23.52
N LEU A 114 -4.19 19.39 -24.02
CA LEU A 114 -2.97 19.71 -24.76
C LEU A 114 -1.72 19.43 -23.90
N LEU A 115 -1.70 19.93 -22.67
CA LEU A 115 -0.59 19.72 -21.74
C LEU A 115 -0.40 18.24 -21.39
N ASN A 116 -1.47 17.51 -21.13
CA ASN A 116 -1.41 16.08 -20.82
C ASN A 116 -0.81 15.29 -21.99
N ASN A 117 -1.21 15.59 -23.22
CA ASN A 117 -0.67 14.93 -24.41
C ASN A 117 0.81 15.26 -24.59
N LEU A 118 1.19 16.54 -24.45
CA LEU A 118 2.57 16.99 -24.59
C LEU A 118 3.48 16.33 -23.54
N TYR A 119 3.12 16.42 -22.27
CA TYR A 119 3.90 15.84 -21.19
C TYR A 119 3.89 14.31 -21.22
N GLY A 120 2.79 13.68 -21.65
CA GLY A 120 2.73 12.23 -21.87
C GLY A 120 3.74 11.76 -22.92
N CYS A 121 3.89 12.49 -24.03
CA CYS A 121 4.92 12.22 -25.03
C CYS A 121 6.34 12.37 -24.46
N PHE A 122 6.60 13.44 -23.71
CA PHE A 122 7.89 13.64 -23.06
C PHE A 122 8.19 12.57 -22.00
N ASP A 123 7.20 12.13 -21.23
CA ASP A 123 7.36 11.10 -20.21
C ASP A 123 7.71 9.75 -20.85
N GLY A 124 7.06 9.40 -21.97
CA GLY A 124 7.40 8.20 -22.73
C GLY A 124 8.81 8.25 -23.33
N LEU A 125 9.24 9.41 -23.83
CA LEU A 125 10.63 9.60 -24.29
C LEU A 125 11.62 9.52 -23.13
N ALA A 126 11.30 10.13 -21.98
CA ALA A 126 12.16 10.13 -20.81
C ALA A 126 12.39 8.70 -20.28
N GLU A 127 11.32 7.91 -20.22
CA GLU A 127 11.39 6.50 -19.81
C GLU A 127 12.18 5.63 -20.79
N LYS A 128 12.02 5.88 -22.10
CA LYS A 128 12.76 5.17 -23.17
C LYS A 128 14.26 5.46 -23.10
N HIS A 129 14.64 6.70 -22.87
CA HIS A 129 16.04 7.12 -22.83
C HIS A 129 16.66 7.07 -21.42
N LYS A 130 15.92 6.63 -20.41
CA LYS A 130 16.36 6.57 -19.00
C LYS A 130 16.87 7.91 -18.47
N VAL A 131 16.28 9.01 -18.94
CA VAL A 131 16.60 10.35 -18.45
C VAL A 131 15.67 10.73 -17.30
N TYR A 132 16.19 11.44 -16.31
CA TYR A 132 15.40 11.89 -15.16
C TYR A 132 14.72 13.23 -15.46
N LYS A 133 13.38 13.24 -15.42
CA LYS A 133 12.58 14.46 -15.58
C LYS A 133 12.55 15.22 -14.25
N VAL A 134 13.17 16.40 -14.23
CA VAL A 134 13.10 17.32 -13.10
C VAL A 134 11.79 18.11 -13.18
N ARG A 135 11.01 18.13 -12.09
CA ARG A 135 9.81 18.97 -12.00
C ARG A 135 10.22 20.38 -11.61
N LEU A 136 10.00 21.33 -12.50
CA LEU A 136 10.20 22.75 -12.24
C LEU A 136 8.83 23.43 -12.23
N ILE A 137 8.58 24.23 -11.21
CA ILE A 137 7.45 25.17 -11.21
C ILE A 137 7.98 26.44 -11.86
N ARG A 138 7.30 26.95 -12.89
CA ARG A 138 7.57 28.33 -13.33
C ARG A 138 7.24 29.26 -12.16
N HIS A 139 8.27 29.75 -11.48
CA HIS A 139 8.12 30.95 -10.66
C HIS A 139 7.78 32.07 -11.64
N ASN A 140 6.57 32.62 -11.53
CA ASN A 140 6.19 33.83 -12.23
C ASN A 140 6.62 34.98 -11.30
N PRO A 141 7.78 35.63 -11.53
CA PRO A 141 8.06 36.86 -10.83
C PRO A 141 6.99 37.87 -11.29
N GLU A 142 6.13 38.28 -10.37
CA GLU A 142 5.42 39.55 -10.53
C GLU A 142 6.41 40.71 -10.46
#